data_AF-F7SBB9-F1
#
_entry.id   AF-F7SBB9-F1
#
_cell.length_a   1.000
_cell.length_b   1.000
_cell.length_c   1.000
_cell.angle_alpha   90.00
_cell.angle_beta   90.00
_cell.angle_gamma   90.00
#
_symmetry.space_group_name_H-M   'P 1'
#
loop_
_entity.id
_entity.type
_entity.pdbx_description
1 polymer ?
#
loop_
_entity_poly.entity_id
_entity_poly.type
_entity_poly.pdbx_seq_one_letter_code
_entity_poly.pdbx_strand_id
1 'polypeptide(L)' 'MTIGWDGLNKAEAVTLAAIEAGAPRLTEARDIIVAFQNMIRRKCDADLVPWLDWAQNSLVTSFAVRAS' A
#
# COMPACT_ATOMS: atom_id res chain seq x y z
N MET A 1 20.84 -7.29 -6.86
CA MET A 1 22.00 -6.40 -6.70
C MET A 1 21.62 -5.36 -5.65
N THR A 2 21.99 -5.56 -4.38
CA THR A 2 21.69 -4.60 -3.29
C THR A 2 22.80 -3.55 -3.24
N ILE A 3 22.51 -2.39 -3.81
CA ILE A 3 23.42 -1.24 -3.89
C ILE A 3 23.52 -0.61 -2.49
N GLY A 4 24.73 -0.52 -1.91
CA GLY A 4 25.07 0.52 -0.93
C GLY A 4 25.01 0.22 0.58
N TRP A 5 25.07 -1.03 1.02
CA TRP A 5 24.88 -1.39 2.45
C TRP A 5 26.17 -1.61 3.25
N ASP A 6 27.31 -1.61 2.58
CA ASP A 6 28.63 -1.98 3.10
C ASP A 6 29.11 -1.08 4.28
N GLY A 7 28.57 0.15 4.40
CA GLY A 7 29.05 1.13 5.39
C GLY A 7 28.11 1.44 6.55
N LEU A 8 26.95 0.78 6.68
CA LEU A 8 25.95 1.20 7.67
C LEU A 8 26.35 0.83 9.09
N ASN A 9 26.30 1.82 9.99
CA ASN A 9 26.37 1.52 11.42
C ASN A 9 25.07 0.86 11.89
N LYS A 10 25.09 0.29 13.10
CA LYS A 10 23.95 -0.48 13.63
C LYS A 10 22.63 0.31 13.64
N ALA A 11 22.66 1.60 13.97
CA ALA A 11 21.46 2.42 14.01
C ALA A 11 20.89 2.67 12.61
N GLU A 12 21.76 2.91 11.64
CA GLU A 12 21.36 3.10 10.24
C GLU A 12 20.80 1.82 9.63
N ALA A 13 21.44 0.67 9.88
CA ALA A 13 20.97 -0.63 9.43
C ALA A 13 19.58 -0.97 10.00
N VAL A 14 19.32 -0.67 11.27
CA VAL A 14 18.00 -0.84 11.90
C VAL A 14 16.96 0.09 11.29
N THR A 15 17.33 1.35 11.05
CA THR A 15 16.44 2.34 10.42
C THR A 15 16.04 1.90 9.03
N LEU A 16 17.00 1.44 8.24
CA LEU A 16 16.74 1.04 6.86
C LEU A 16 15.95 -0.26 6.79
N ALA A 17 16.20 -1.22 7.68
CA ALA A 17 15.36 -2.42 7.81
C ALA A 17 13.91 -2.08 8.15
N ALA A 18 13.67 -1.06 8.99
CA ALA A 18 12.31 -0.60 9.30
C ALA A 18 11.62 0.04 8.07
N ILE A 19 12.35 0.80 7.26
CA ILE A 19 11.84 1.38 6.00
C ILE A 19 11.50 0.28 5.00
N GLU A 20 12.41 -0.68 4.79
CA GLU A 20 12.20 -1.79 3.87
C GLU A 20 11.04 -2.68 4.29
N ALA A 21 10.86 -2.90 5.59
CA ALA A 21 9.71 -3.63 6.12
C ALA A 21 8.38 -2.89 5.87
N GLY A 22 8.39 -1.56 5.81
CA GLY A 22 7.22 -0.73 5.52
C GLY A 22 6.88 -0.62 4.03
N ALA A 23 7.88 -0.65 3.15
CA ALA A 23 7.71 -0.40 1.72
C ALA A 23 6.68 -1.33 1.03
N PRO A 24 6.61 -2.65 1.29
CA PRO A 24 5.60 -3.52 0.70
C PRO A 24 4.16 -3.08 0.97
N ARG A 25 3.87 -2.59 2.19
CA ARG A 25 2.52 -2.13 2.57
C ARG A 25 2.15 -0.83 1.84
N LEU A 26 3.12 0.03 1.56
CA LEU A 26 2.93 1.24 0.76
C LEU A 26 2.70 0.90 -0.72
N THR A 27 3.41 -0.10 -1.25
CA THR A 27 3.16 -0.60 -2.61
C THR A 27 1.76 -1.18 -2.73
N GLU A 28 1.32 -2.00 -1.77
CA GLU A 28 -0.05 -2.52 -1.75
C GLU A 28 -1.09 -1.38 -1.70
N ALA A 29 -0.89 -0.39 -0.83
CA ALA A 29 -1.77 0.78 -0.77
C ALA A 29 -1.88 1.51 -2.12
N ARG A 30 -0.75 1.67 -2.83
CA ARG A 30 -0.74 2.24 -4.18
C ARG A 30 -1.53 1.39 -5.17
N ASP A 31 -1.37 0.07 -5.13
CA ASP A 31 -2.07 -0.84 -6.05
C ASP A 31 -3.59 -0.81 -5.83
N ILE A 32 -4.04 -0.72 -4.57
CA ILE A 32 -5.45 -0.52 -4.22
C ILE A 32 -6.00 0.77 -4.82
N ILE A 33 -5.25 1.88 -4.70
CA ILE A 33 -5.66 3.18 -5.26
C ILE A 33 -5.72 3.12 -6.80
N VAL A 34 -4.74 2.48 -7.44
CA VAL A 34 -4.74 2.32 -8.91
C VAL A 34 -5.93 1.47 -9.36
N ALA A 35 -6.26 0.39 -8.64
CA ALA A 35 -7.43 -0.43 -8.92
C ALA A 35 -8.73 0.39 -8.84
N PHE A 36 -8.87 1.25 -7.82
CA PHE A 36 -10.01 2.18 -7.70
C PHE A 36 -10.10 3.12 -8.91
N GLN A 37 -9.00 3.78 -9.26
CA GLN A 37 -8.95 4.73 -10.38
C GLN A 37 -9.33 4.05 -11.71
N ASN A 38 -8.85 2.82 -11.92
CA ASN A 38 -9.20 2.03 -13.09
C ASN A 38 -10.67 1.63 -13.11
N MET A 39 -11.23 1.21 -11.98
CA MET A 39 -12.66 0.92 -11.83
C MET A 39 -13.52 2.12 -12.23
N ILE A 40 -13.22 3.31 -11.69
CA ILE A 40 -13.93 4.57 -12.02
C ILE A 40 -13.84 4.88 -13.52
N ARG A 41 -12.64 4.77 -14.11
CA ARG A 41 -12.45 5.02 -15.55
C ARG A 41 -13.25 4.03 -16.42
N ARG A 42 -13.39 2.77 -15.99
CA ARG A 42 -14.18 1.74 -16.69
C ARG A 42 -15.68 1.82 -16.41
N LYS A 43 -16.11 2.56 -15.39
CA LYS A 43 -17.50 2.57 -14.89
C LYS A 43 -18.00 1.17 -14.52
N CYS A 44 -17.14 0.38 -13.85
CA CYS A 44 -17.44 -1.00 -13.50
C CYS A 44 -17.89 -1.12 -12.04
N ASP A 45 -19.19 -0.97 -11.78
CA ASP A 45 -19.73 -1.02 -10.42
C ASP A 45 -19.56 -2.40 -9.75
N ALA A 46 -19.45 -3.47 -10.55
CA ALA A 46 -19.22 -4.83 -10.06
C ALA A 46 -17.88 -4.98 -9.31
N ASP A 47 -16.89 -4.13 -9.61
CA ASP A 47 -15.58 -4.17 -8.94
C ASP A 47 -15.61 -3.48 -7.57
N LEU A 48 -16.68 -2.73 -7.23
CA LEU A 48 -16.72 -1.90 -6.02
C LEU A 48 -16.70 -2.73 -4.73
N VAL A 49 -17.50 -3.80 -4.65
CA VAL A 49 -17.55 -4.64 -3.44
C VAL A 49 -16.20 -5.35 -3.22
N PRO A 50 -15.60 -6.03 -4.22
CA PRO A 50 -14.25 -6.58 -4.09
C PRO A 50 -13.20 -5.53 -3.71
N TRP A 51 -13.32 -4.31 -4.24
CA TRP A 51 -12.39 -3.23 -3.91
C TRP A 51 -12.53 -2.77 -2.45
N LEU A 52 -13.75 -2.65 -1.93
CA LEU A 52 -14.01 -2.28 -0.53
C LEU A 52 -13.44 -3.31 0.45
N ASP A 53 -13.63 -4.60 0.19
CA ASP A 53 -13.10 -5.68 1.03
C ASP A 53 -11.57 -5.63 1.11
N TRP A 54 -10.91 -5.38 -0.03
CA TRP A 54 -9.45 -5.25 -0.09
C TRP A 54 -8.98 -3.98 0.63
N ALA A 55 -9.62 -2.83 0.38
CA ALA A 55 -9.27 -1.56 0.99
C ALA A 55 -9.46 -1.57 2.51
N GLN A 56 -10.51 -2.23 3.03
CA GLN A 56 -10.78 -2.34 4.48
C GLN A 56 -9.65 -3.03 5.26
N ASN A 57 -8.91 -3.94 4.62
CA ASN A 57 -7.83 -4.70 5.27
C ASN A 57 -6.44 -4.09 5.02
N SER A 58 -6.37 -2.83 4.61
CA SER A 58 -5.13 -2.18 4.15
C SER A 58 -4.87 -0.83 4.82
N LEU A 59 -3.75 -0.18 4.45
CA LEU A 59 -3.43 1.19 4.88
C LEU A 59 -4.44 2.24 4.40
N VAL A 60 -5.30 1.92 3.44
CA VAL A 60 -6.34 2.81 2.90
C VAL A 60 -7.73 2.50 3.45
N THR A 61 -7.84 1.83 4.61
CA THR A 61 -9.13 1.48 5.24
C THR A 61 -10.05 2.67 5.46
N SER A 62 -9.53 3.89 5.66
CA SER A 62 -10.34 5.10 5.84
C SER A 62 -11.22 5.42 4.62
N PHE A 63 -10.88 4.89 3.44
CA PHE A 63 -11.67 5.05 2.22
C PHE A 63 -12.75 3.96 2.06
N ALA A 64 -12.65 2.86 2.80
CA ALA A 64 -13.60 1.75 2.77
C ALA A 64 -14.67 1.85 3.88
N VAL A 65 -14.41 2.64 4.93
CA VAL A 65 -15.35 2.85 6.02
C VAL A 65 -16.25 4.03 5.69
N ARG A 66 -17.56 3.84 5.80
CA ARG A 66 -18.52 4.94 5.69
C ARG A 66 -18.34 5.85 6.91
N ALA A 67 -18.07 7.13 6.69
CA ALA A 67 -18.14 8.13 7.77
C ALA A 67 -19.54 8.06 8.39
N SER A 68 -19.59 7.68 9.67
CA SER A 68 -20.81 7.60 10.49
C SER A 68 -21.32 8.98 10.85
#